data_AF-A0A9D7RJX6-F1
#
_entry.id   AF-A0A9D7RJX6-F1
#
_cell.length_a   1.000
_cell.length_b   1.000
_cell.length_c   1.000
_cell.angle_alpha   90.00
_cell.angle_beta   90.00
_cell.angle_gamma   90.00
#
_symmetry.space_group_name_H-M   'P 1'
#
loop_
_entity.id
_entity.type
_entity.pdbx_description
1 polymer ?
#
loop_
_entity_poly.entity_id
_entity_poly.type
_entity_poly.pdbx_seq_one_letter_code
_entity_poly.pdbx_strand_id
1 'polypeptide(L)'
;MTKTLMKGNFTARIKLLKNVKILFSEVIFGTPGKRCEGSGLCRIYTVTGAKRLQAHPRRIPVILFLNAQGRLGIRLNQGDVSGILASEVFNRDVFTLEEAFVLPKYFARKLGILTYLIPAGEYPLVRRGNWLHIVF
;
A
#
# COMPACT_ATOMS: atom_id res chain seq x y z
N MET A 1 23.73 -9.79 -46.64
CA MET A 1 22.65 -10.29 -45.77
C MET A 1 22.52 -9.36 -44.57
N THR A 2 21.60 -8.41 -44.64
CA THR A 2 21.38 -7.35 -43.64
C THR A 2 20.50 -7.88 -42.50
N LYS A 3 21.03 -7.87 -41.28
CA LYS A 3 20.27 -8.12 -40.05
C LYS A 3 19.43 -6.87 -39.74
N THR A 4 18.13 -6.95 -39.99
CA THR A 4 17.15 -5.97 -39.53
C THR A 4 16.98 -6.11 -38.02
N LEU A 5 17.58 -5.20 -37.24
CA LEU A 5 17.37 -5.10 -35.80
C LEU A 5 15.96 -4.52 -35.56
N MET A 6 15.08 -5.30 -34.94
CA MET A 6 13.76 -4.83 -34.50
C MET A 6 13.93 -3.73 -33.45
N LYS A 7 13.80 -2.46 -33.87
CA LYS A 7 13.62 -1.31 -32.97
C LYS A 7 12.18 -1.29 -32.43
N GLY A 8 11.87 -2.26 -31.57
CA GLY A 8 10.61 -2.35 -30.84
C GLY A 8 10.58 -1.40 -29.64
N ASN A 9 10.17 -0.16 -29.87
CA ASN A 9 9.35 0.67 -28.97
C ASN A 9 9.80 0.83 -27.49
N PHE A 10 11.05 1.24 -27.27
CA PHE A 10 11.55 1.64 -25.93
C PHE A 10 10.78 2.85 -25.36
N THR A 11 10.27 3.72 -26.24
CA THR A 11 9.51 4.93 -25.91
C THR A 11 8.12 4.66 -25.33
N ALA A 12 7.43 3.58 -25.73
CA ALA A 12 6.14 3.20 -25.15
C ALA A 12 6.29 2.70 -23.70
N ARG A 13 7.35 1.94 -23.40
CA ARG A 13 7.67 1.48 -22.04
C ARG A 13 8.01 2.64 -21.09
N ILE A 14 8.71 3.66 -21.58
CA ILE A 14 9.07 4.85 -20.78
C ILE A 14 7.85 5.73 -20.49
N LYS A 15 6.87 5.82 -21.41
CA LYS A 15 5.60 6.55 -21.15
C LYS A 15 4.74 5.87 -20.07
N LEU A 16 4.78 4.55 -19.94
CA LEU A 16 4.00 3.82 -18.91
C LEU A 16 4.42 4.14 -17.48
N LEU A 17 5.70 4.48 -17.26
CA LEU A 17 6.23 4.82 -15.93
C LEU A 17 5.93 6.27 -15.49
N LYS A 18 5.55 7.16 -16.42
CA LYS A 18 5.32 8.59 -16.11
C LYS A 18 4.11 8.86 -15.20
N ASN A 19 3.21 7.88 -15.00
CA ASN A 19 1.97 8.08 -14.26
C ASN A 19 1.85 7.22 -12.98
N VAL A 20 2.89 6.49 -12.58
CA VAL A 20 2.84 5.73 -11.32
C VAL A 20 3.03 6.69 -10.16
N LYS A 21 1.91 7.15 -9.59
CA LYS A 21 1.91 7.99 -8.40
C LYS A 21 2.15 7.12 -7.18
N ILE A 22 3.32 7.29 -6.58
CA ILE A 22 3.68 6.67 -5.30
C ILE A 22 3.67 7.72 -4.19
N LEU A 23 3.23 7.33 -2.98
CA LEU A 23 3.25 8.17 -1.80
C LEU A 23 3.86 7.43 -0.63
N PHE A 24 4.96 7.94 -0.10
CA PHE A 24 5.48 7.50 1.19
C PHE A 24 4.54 7.96 2.30
N SER A 25 4.11 7.02 3.12
CA SER A 25 3.09 7.20 4.15
C SER A 25 3.40 6.31 5.35
N GLU A 26 2.64 6.48 6.42
CA GLU A 26 2.74 5.67 7.64
C GLU A 26 1.35 5.14 7.95
N VAL A 27 1.21 3.82 8.10
CA VAL A 27 -0.08 3.17 8.35
C VAL A 27 -0.08 2.53 9.72
N ILE A 28 -1.13 2.78 10.50
CA ILE A 28 -1.46 1.97 11.67
C ILE A 28 -2.33 0.82 11.19
N PHE A 29 -1.81 -0.40 11.27
CA PHE A 29 -2.56 -1.62 10.95
C PHE A 29 -3.47 -2.04 12.11
N GLY A 30 -4.69 -2.42 11.79
CA GLY A 30 -5.75 -2.80 12.73
C GLY A 30 -7.11 -2.25 12.33
N THR A 31 -8.08 -2.36 13.23
CA THR A 31 -9.49 -2.05 12.94
C THR A 31 -9.94 -0.80 13.70
N PRO A 32 -10.48 0.25 13.02
CA PRO A 32 -10.95 1.47 13.67
C PRO A 32 -11.95 1.23 14.80
N GLY A 33 -12.99 0.42 14.58
CA GLY A 33 -14.00 0.08 15.59
C GLY A 33 -13.45 -0.69 16.81
N LYS A 34 -12.23 -1.24 16.71
CA LYS A 34 -11.53 -1.96 17.78
C LYS A 34 -10.32 -1.21 18.32
N ARG A 35 -10.33 0.13 18.25
CA ARG A 35 -9.24 1.00 18.75
C ARG A 35 -7.87 0.68 18.11
N CYS A 36 -7.87 0.34 16.81
CA CYS A 36 -6.70 -0.09 16.05
C CYS A 36 -6.11 -1.45 16.45
N GLU A 37 -6.82 -2.29 17.19
CA GLU A 37 -6.46 -3.71 17.35
C GLU A 37 -7.01 -4.57 16.20
N GLY A 38 -6.56 -5.83 16.10
CA GLY A 38 -7.03 -6.77 15.08
C GLY A 38 -6.38 -6.56 13.70
N SER A 39 -7.06 -6.98 12.64
CA SER A 39 -6.52 -6.96 11.27
C SER A 39 -7.21 -5.92 10.39
N GLY A 40 -6.41 -5.12 9.67
CA GLY A 40 -6.95 -4.15 8.72
C GLY A 40 -6.13 -2.87 8.63
N LEU A 41 -6.79 -1.80 8.20
CA LEU A 41 -6.23 -0.45 8.11
C LEU A 41 -6.95 0.44 9.11
N CYS A 42 -6.25 0.87 10.16
CA CYS A 42 -6.86 1.72 11.16
C CYS A 42 -6.74 3.20 10.76
N ARG A 43 -5.51 3.63 10.46
CA ARG A 43 -5.20 5.04 10.16
C ARG A 43 -4.06 5.13 9.18
N ILE A 44 -4.03 6.23 8.43
CA ILE A 44 -2.94 6.56 7.53
C ILE A 44 -2.51 8.01 7.70
N TYR A 45 -1.21 8.22 7.72
CA TYR A 45 -0.57 9.51 7.94
C TYR A 45 0.47 9.80 6.88
N THR A 46 0.67 11.09 6.61
CA THR A 46 1.86 11.51 5.86
C THR A 46 3.08 11.24 6.73
N VAL A 47 4.24 11.03 6.11
CA VAL A 47 5.52 10.87 6.85
C VAL A 47 5.72 12.04 7.84
N THR A 48 5.43 13.27 7.42
CA THR A 48 5.53 14.47 8.27
C THR A 48 4.48 14.52 9.38
N GLY A 49 3.26 14.05 9.12
CA GLY A 49 2.19 13.99 10.10
C GLY A 49 2.49 12.95 11.18
N ALA A 50 2.99 11.78 10.80
CA ALA A 50 3.36 10.71 11.72
C ALA A 50 4.50 11.10 12.67
N LYS A 51 5.48 11.90 12.21
CA LYS A 51 6.58 12.41 13.05
C LYS A 51 6.12 13.25 14.24
N ARG A 52 4.91 13.83 14.19
CA ARG A 52 4.32 14.64 15.26
C ARG A 52 3.49 13.83 16.25
N LEU A 53 3.33 12.53 15.99
CA LEU A 53 2.53 11.63 16.81
C LEU A 53 3.43 10.76 17.68
N GLN A 54 2.91 10.37 18.84
CA GLN A 54 3.53 9.34 19.66
C GLN A 54 3.74 8.05 18.85
N ALA A 55 4.77 7.30 19.23
CA ALA A 55 5.02 5.99 18.63
C ALA A 55 3.82 5.06 18.85
N HIS A 56 3.54 4.21 17.87
CA HIS A 56 2.48 3.21 17.96
C HIS A 56 3.04 1.87 17.47
N PRO A 57 2.86 0.76 18.22
CA PRO A 57 3.52 -0.53 17.91
C PRO A 57 3.05 -1.14 16.59
N ARG A 58 1.86 -0.73 16.13
CA ARG A 58 1.25 -1.16 14.86
C ARG A 58 1.46 -0.16 13.70
N ARG A 59 2.27 0.89 13.90
CA ARG A 59 2.57 1.89 12.85
C ARG A 59 3.78 1.45 12.04
N ILE A 60 3.61 1.35 10.72
CA ILE A 60 4.66 0.95 9.78
C ILE A 60 4.77 1.95 8.63
N PRO A 61 6.00 2.29 8.19
CA PRO A 61 6.24 3.00 6.94
C PRO A 61 5.78 2.20 5.73
N VAL A 62 5.00 2.82 4.85
CA VAL A 62 4.47 2.19 3.63
C VAL A 62 4.64 3.07 2.41
N ILE A 63 4.58 2.43 1.24
CA ILE A 63 4.41 3.09 -0.05
C ILE A 63 3.00 2.81 -0.52
N LEU A 64 2.19 3.86 -0.65
CA LEU A 64 0.92 3.80 -1.38
C LEU A 64 1.19 3.96 -2.87
N PHE A 65 0.44 3.24 -3.69
CA PHE A 65 0.50 3.41 -5.14
C PHE A 65 -0.84 3.12 -5.79
N LEU A 66 -1.06 3.65 -6.99
CA LEU A 66 -2.07 3.13 -7.90
C LEU A 66 -1.38 2.25 -8.93
N ASN A 67 -1.90 1.04 -9.14
CA ASN A 67 -1.44 0.19 -10.24
C ASN A 67 -2.02 0.66 -11.59
N ALA A 68 -1.61 0.00 -12.68
CA ALA A 68 -2.06 0.35 -14.03
C ALA A 68 -3.58 0.19 -14.23
N GLN A 69 -4.24 -0.59 -13.38
CA GLN A 69 -5.69 -0.83 -13.36
C GLN A 69 -6.44 0.17 -12.46
N GLY A 70 -5.75 1.15 -11.87
CA GLY A 70 -6.37 2.13 -10.97
C GLY A 70 -6.69 1.60 -9.57
N ARG A 71 -6.19 0.41 -9.22
CA ARG A 71 -6.35 -0.17 -7.88
C ARG A 71 -5.29 0.36 -6.92
N LEU A 72 -5.73 0.72 -5.72
CA LEU A 72 -4.85 1.12 -4.63
C LEU A 72 -4.04 -0.07 -4.14
N GLY A 73 -2.75 0.15 -3.95
CA GLY A 73 -1.87 -0.83 -3.33
C GLY A 73 -1.06 -0.23 -2.20
N ILE A 74 -0.71 -1.08 -1.25
CA ILE A 74 0.23 -0.83 -0.18
C ILE A 74 1.44 -1.75 -0.40
N ARG A 75 2.63 -1.17 -0.27
CA ARG A 75 3.88 -1.90 -0.20
C ARG A 75 4.60 -1.54 1.09
N LEU A 76 5.09 -2.53 1.83
CA LEU A 76 5.87 -2.34 3.06
C LEU A 76 7.06 -3.29 3.11
N ASN A 77 8.11 -2.90 3.84
CA ASN A 77 9.29 -3.73 4.03
C ASN A 77 9.01 -4.73 5.18
N GLN A 78 9.35 -6.00 4.96
CA GLN A 78 9.24 -7.04 5.97
C GLN A 78 10.09 -6.75 7.22
N GLY A 79 11.22 -6.06 7.07
CA GLY A 79 12.08 -5.65 8.18
C GLY A 79 11.45 -4.59 9.10
N ASP A 80 10.44 -3.87 8.63
CA ASP A 80 9.72 -2.86 9.42
C ASP A 80 8.51 -3.45 10.15
N VAL A 81 8.20 -4.72 9.92
CA VAL A 81 7.06 -5.41 10.55
C VAL A 81 7.43 -5.83 11.96
N SER A 82 6.76 -5.25 12.96
CA SER A 82 6.89 -5.66 14.35
C SER A 82 6.44 -7.11 14.55
N GLY A 83 7.00 -7.80 15.56
CA GLY A 83 6.65 -9.19 15.84
C GLY A 83 5.15 -9.43 16.02
N ILE A 84 4.46 -8.48 16.67
CA ILE A 84 2.99 -8.49 16.85
C ILE A 84 2.27 -8.48 15.49
N LEU A 85 2.64 -7.57 14.59
CA LEU A 85 2.01 -7.49 13.27
C LEU A 85 2.36 -8.69 12.39
N ALA A 86 3.57 -9.22 12.51
CA ALA A 86 3.97 -10.43 11.80
C ALA A 86 3.09 -11.63 12.23
N SER A 87 2.82 -11.78 13.52
CA SER A 87 2.00 -12.89 14.05
C SER A 87 0.50 -12.71 13.87
N GLU A 88 -0.01 -11.48 13.89
CA GLU A 88 -1.46 -11.22 13.87
C GLU A 88 -2.01 -10.88 12.49
N VAL A 89 -1.27 -10.07 11.71
CA VAL A 89 -1.79 -9.43 10.48
C VAL A 89 -1.13 -10.01 9.23
N PHE A 90 0.14 -10.39 9.31
CA PHE A 90 0.94 -10.82 8.15
C PHE A 90 1.44 -12.27 8.28
N ASN A 91 0.72 -13.13 9.03
CA ASN A 91 1.08 -14.53 9.25
C ASN A 91 0.60 -15.49 8.14
N ARG A 92 -0.27 -15.01 7.24
CA ARG A 92 -0.86 -15.74 6.13
C ARG A 92 -0.50 -15.08 4.81
N ASP A 93 -0.87 -15.73 3.70
CA ASP A 93 -0.76 -15.16 2.34
C ASP A 93 -1.97 -14.27 1.96
N VAL A 94 -2.80 -13.93 2.95
CA VAL A 94 -3.92 -13.01 2.82
C VAL A 94 -3.82 -11.92 3.90
N PHE A 95 -4.20 -10.70 3.52
CA PHE A 95 -4.41 -9.57 4.40
C PHE A 95 -5.91 -9.39 4.61
N THR A 96 -6.37 -9.54 5.85
CA THR A 96 -7.77 -9.36 6.21
C THR A 96 -8.03 -7.91 6.59
N LEU A 97 -8.99 -7.28 5.93
CA LEU A 97 -9.53 -5.98 6.30
C LEU A 97 -10.91 -6.19 6.92
N GLU A 98 -11.00 -6.07 8.24
CA GLU A 98 -12.23 -6.34 8.99
C GLU A 98 -13.33 -5.27 8.76
N GLU A 99 -12.92 -4.02 8.55
CA GLU A 99 -13.83 -2.89 8.33
C GLU A 99 -13.45 -2.15 7.04
N ALA A 100 -14.46 -1.68 6.31
CA ALA A 100 -14.21 -0.91 5.10
C ALA A 100 -13.42 0.37 5.45
N PHE A 101 -12.42 0.68 4.63
CA PHE A 101 -11.52 1.78 4.86
C PHE A 101 -11.70 2.87 3.80
N VAL A 102 -12.05 4.07 4.23
CA VAL A 102 -12.10 5.24 3.35
C VAL A 102 -10.74 5.90 3.30
N LEU A 103 -10.13 5.95 2.12
CA LEU A 103 -8.87 6.66 1.95
C LEU A 103 -9.06 8.16 2.23
N PRO A 104 -8.28 8.78 3.14
CA PRO A 104 -8.46 10.19 3.43
C PRO A 104 -8.25 11.06 2.19
N LYS A 105 -9.07 12.11 2.06
CA LYS A 105 -9.11 13.01 0.88
C LYS A 105 -7.74 13.52 0.45
N TYR A 106 -6.83 13.76 1.40
CA TYR A 106 -5.46 14.16 1.11
C TYR A 106 -4.73 13.15 0.20
N PHE A 107 -4.75 11.86 0.56
CA PHE A 107 -4.08 10.80 -0.19
C PHE A 107 -4.78 10.54 -1.52
N ALA A 108 -6.12 10.48 -1.51
CA ALA A 108 -6.91 10.34 -2.72
C ALA A 108 -6.52 11.40 -3.76
N ARG A 109 -6.53 12.69 -3.37
CA ARG A 109 -6.13 13.80 -4.24
C ARG A 109 -4.69 13.69 -4.72
N LYS A 110 -3.76 13.29 -3.85
CA LYS A 110 -2.34 13.11 -4.22
C LYS A 110 -2.13 11.95 -5.20
N LEU A 111 -2.95 10.90 -5.10
CA LEU A 111 -3.01 9.80 -6.06
C LEU A 111 -3.82 10.15 -7.32
N GLY A 112 -4.50 11.30 -7.37
CA GLY A 112 -5.29 11.75 -8.51
C GLY A 112 -6.66 11.08 -8.64
N ILE A 113 -7.22 10.64 -7.53
CA ILE A 113 -8.56 10.06 -7.43
C ILE A 113 -9.44 10.91 -6.50
N LEU A 114 -10.74 10.94 -6.74
CA LEU A 114 -11.67 11.78 -5.97
C LEU A 114 -11.94 11.18 -4.59
N THR A 115 -12.34 9.90 -4.57
CA THR A 115 -12.62 9.10 -3.38
C THR A 115 -12.15 7.68 -3.64
N TYR A 116 -11.78 6.97 -2.57
CA TYR A 116 -11.48 5.54 -2.66
C TYR A 116 -11.98 4.86 -1.39
N LEU A 117 -12.86 3.90 -1.56
CA LEU A 117 -13.35 3.02 -0.51
C LEU A 117 -12.73 1.65 -0.75
N ILE A 118 -12.05 1.13 0.26
CA ILE A 118 -11.59 -0.25 0.29
C ILE A 118 -12.67 -1.05 1.05
N PRO A 119 -13.40 -1.96 0.40
CA PRO A 119 -14.38 -2.79 1.10
C PRO A 119 -13.73 -3.70 2.15
N ALA A 120 -14.46 -4.08 3.19
CA ALA A 120 -14.02 -5.17 4.06
C ALA A 120 -13.86 -6.47 3.25
N GLY A 121 -12.91 -7.31 3.61
CA GLY A 121 -12.63 -8.57 2.92
C GLY A 121 -11.19 -9.03 3.02
N GLU A 122 -10.87 -10.09 2.29
CA GLU A 122 -9.52 -10.64 2.21
C GLU A 122 -8.84 -10.22 0.91
N TYR A 123 -7.59 -9.78 1.04
CA TYR A 123 -6.78 -9.30 -0.05
C TYR A 123 -5.50 -10.13 -0.15
N PRO A 124 -5.07 -10.55 -1.35
CA PRO A 124 -3.82 -11.30 -1.49
C PRO A 124 -2.62 -10.51 -0.94
N LEU A 125 -1.86 -11.15 -0.06
CA LEU A 125 -0.59 -10.64 0.46
C LEU A 125 0.56 -11.30 -0.30
N VAL A 126 1.20 -10.55 -1.20
CA VAL A 126 2.25 -11.09 -2.06
C VAL A 126 3.62 -10.72 -1.50
N ARG A 127 4.44 -11.74 -1.21
CA ARG A 127 5.84 -11.59 -0.80
C ARG A 127 6.76 -11.52 -2.01
N ARG A 128 7.60 -10.48 -2.10
CA ARG A 128 8.61 -10.31 -3.18
C ARG A 128 9.93 -9.83 -2.59
N GLY A 129 10.85 -10.76 -2.34
CA GLY A 129 12.06 -10.47 -1.58
C GLY A 129 11.68 -9.91 -0.21
N ASN A 130 12.28 -8.78 0.20
CA ASN A 130 11.98 -8.13 1.48
C ASN A 130 10.69 -7.28 1.49
N TRP A 131 9.85 -7.37 0.46
CA TRP A 131 8.64 -6.54 0.36
C TRP A 131 7.36 -7.36 0.47
N LEU A 132 6.39 -6.81 1.20
CA LEU A 132 4.99 -7.23 1.17
C LEU A 132 4.19 -6.29 0.32
N HIS A 133 3.30 -6.85 -0.48
CA HIS A 133 2.41 -6.11 -1.37
C HIS A 133 0.97 -6.53 -1.12
N ILE A 134 0.09 -5.54 -0.96
CA ILE A 134 -1.36 -5.71 -0.89
C ILE A 134 -1.95 -4.83 -1.99
N VAL A 135 -2.87 -5.38 -2.78
CA VAL A 135 -3.62 -4.61 -3.80
C VAL A 135 -5.10 -4.76 -3.51
N PHE A 136 -5.76 -3.62 -3.30
CA PHE A 136 -7.15 -3.48 -2.91
C PHE A 136 -8.08 -3.33 -4.11
#